data_AF-A0A3P7EGX4-F1
#
_entry.id   AF-A0A3P7EGX4-F1
#
_cell.length_a   1.000
_cell.length_b   1.000
_cell.length_c   1.000
_cell.angle_alpha   90.00
_cell.angle_beta   90.00
_cell.angle_gamma   90.00
#
_symmetry.space_group_name_H-M   'P 1'
#
loop_
_entity.id
_entity.type
_entity.pdbx_description
1 polymer ?
#
loop_
_entity_poly.entity_id
_entity_poly.type
_entity_poly.pdbx_seq_one_letter_code
_entity_poly.pdbx_strand_id
1 'polypeptide(L)'
;MPLRKKLILPCHHLCFPGIYRIAVINDEWIVQESKAIKLQQTNEISISLPRSYIFPRCFDYLKITWTNLSCLVQDLEFKMRVFAVPVGSSSEQSYYMEEYDIELSQQALELPCYQFDIIHAQFCFQIVSVEKFTARFSEWTRKCVYTENC
;
A
#
# COMPACT_ATOMS: atom_id res chain seq x y z
N MET A 1 15.07 44.16 -0.78
CA MET A 1 14.77 42.81 -1.31
C MET A 1 13.95 42.06 -0.27
N PRO A 2 12.76 41.53 -0.58
CA PRO A 2 12.03 40.69 0.37
C PRO A 2 12.83 39.41 0.64
N LEU A 3 13.07 39.08 1.91
CA LEU A 3 13.70 37.83 2.32
C LEU A 3 12.80 36.67 1.88
N ARG A 4 13.17 35.99 0.79
CA ARG A 4 12.58 34.68 0.46
C ARG A 4 13.11 33.67 1.46
N LYS A 5 12.38 33.45 2.55
CA LYS A 5 12.61 32.28 3.39
C LYS A 5 12.09 31.04 2.65
N LYS A 6 12.96 30.04 2.49
CA LYS A 6 12.59 28.73 1.95
C LYS A 6 12.39 27.79 3.12
N LEU A 7 11.20 27.19 3.22
CA LEU A 7 10.93 26.09 4.14
C LEU A 7 11.10 24.79 3.37
N ILE A 8 11.90 23.86 3.89
CA ILE A 8 12.04 22.51 3.36
C ILE A 8 11.42 21.59 4.40
N LEU A 9 10.32 20.93 4.03
CA LEU A 9 9.64 19.98 4.89
C LEU A 9 10.15 18.57 4.57
N PRO A 10 10.47 17.76 5.60
CA PRO A 10 10.65 16.33 5.42
C PRO A 10 9.47 15.67 4.70
N CYS A 11 9.77 14.69 3.84
CA CYS A 11 8.75 14.04 3.01
C CYS A 11 7.66 13.35 3.84
N HIS A 12 7.99 12.79 5.02
CA HIS A 12 7.03 12.05 5.86
C HIS A 12 5.82 12.90 6.29
N HIS A 13 5.92 14.22 6.33
CA HIS A 13 4.78 15.11 6.61
C HIS A 13 3.76 15.17 5.46
N LEU A 14 4.17 14.78 4.24
CA LEU A 14 3.41 14.87 2.99
C LEU A 14 3.51 13.55 2.21
N CYS A 15 3.58 12.41 2.90
CA CYS A 15 3.65 11.09 2.26
C CYS A 15 2.29 10.48 1.93
N PHE A 16 1.25 10.81 2.70
CA PHE A 16 -0.06 10.21 2.49
C PHE A 16 -0.90 11.04 1.53
N PRO A 17 -1.71 10.41 0.66
CA PRO A 17 -2.68 11.12 -0.13
C PRO A 17 -3.67 11.87 0.77
N GLY A 18 -4.11 13.03 0.30
CA GLY A 18 -5.01 13.89 1.06
C GLY A 18 -4.96 15.35 0.64
N ILE A 19 -5.69 16.18 1.38
CA ILE A 19 -5.69 17.62 1.20
C ILE A 19 -5.00 18.23 2.42
N TYR A 20 -3.89 18.91 2.17
CA TYR A 20 -3.05 19.51 3.17
C TYR A 20 -3.15 21.03 3.09
N ARG A 21 -2.86 21.68 4.21
CA ARG A 21 -2.59 23.11 4.28
C ARG A 21 -1.39 23.33 5.17
N ILE A 22 -0.55 24.28 4.80
CA ILE A 22 0.63 24.65 5.57
C ILE A 22 0.33 26.01 6.19
N ALA A 23 0.29 26.05 7.52
CA ALA A 23 0.09 27.27 8.28
C ALA A 23 1.38 27.67 9.00
N VAL A 24 1.70 28.95 8.99
CA VAL A 24 2.73 29.55 9.85
C VAL A 24 2.02 30.07 11.08
N ILE A 25 2.39 29.53 12.24
CA ILE A 25 1.77 29.84 13.53
C ILE A 25 2.75 30.66 14.38
N ASN A 26 2.27 31.71 15.03
CA ASN A 26 3.00 32.49 16.04
C ASN A 26 2.14 32.66 17.29
N ASP A 27 2.62 32.23 18.45
CA ASP A 27 1.92 32.35 19.74
C ASP A 27 0.44 31.88 19.67
N GLU A 28 0.21 30.71 19.03
CA GLU A 28 -1.11 30.10 18.76
C GLU A 28 -1.95 30.73 17.63
N TRP A 29 -1.54 31.87 17.07
CA TRP A 29 -2.23 32.51 15.96
C TRP A 29 -1.67 32.08 14.60
N ILE A 30 -2.57 31.77 13.66
CA ILE A 30 -2.18 31.54 12.26
C ILE A 30 -1.85 32.89 11.62
N VAL A 31 -0.57 33.14 11.39
CA VAL A 31 -0.06 34.37 10.74
C VAL A 31 -0.24 34.31 9.23
N GLN A 32 -0.09 33.11 8.66
CA GLN A 32 -0.23 32.89 7.23
C GLN A 32 -0.63 31.45 6.96
N GLU A 33 -1.47 31.22 5.96
CA GLU A 33 -1.88 29.89 5.51
C GLU A 33 -1.62 29.74 4.00
N SER A 34 -1.22 28.55 3.58
CA SER A 34 -1.12 28.20 2.17
C SER A 34 -2.51 27.95 1.57
N LYS A 35 -2.58 27.95 0.24
CA LYS A 35 -3.71 27.30 -0.44
C LYS A 35 -3.71 25.80 -0.13
N ALA A 36 -4.87 25.17 -0.30
CA ALA A 36 -5.00 23.72 -0.19
C ALA A 36 -4.09 23.02 -1.20
N ILE A 37 -3.33 22.03 -0.72
CA ILE A 37 -2.41 21.20 -1.50
C ILE A 37 -3.02 19.81 -1.54
N LYS A 38 -3.45 19.37 -2.72
CA LYS A 38 -3.94 18.00 -2.90
C LYS A 38 -2.76 17.09 -3.26
N LEU A 39 -2.43 16.17 -2.37
CA LEU A 39 -1.50 15.08 -2.64
C LEU A 39 -2.28 13.89 -3.16
N GLN A 40 -1.87 13.39 -4.32
CA GLN A 40 -2.42 12.19 -4.92
C GLN A 40 -1.68 10.97 -4.41
N GLN A 41 -2.36 9.82 -4.45
CA GLN A 41 -1.74 8.54 -4.14
C GLN A 41 -0.63 8.29 -5.14
N THR A 42 0.57 8.02 -4.65
CA THR A 42 1.72 7.69 -5.48
C THR A 42 1.74 6.19 -5.73
N ASN A 43 2.17 5.77 -6.91
CA ASN A 43 2.43 4.36 -7.21
C ASN A 43 3.79 3.90 -6.63
N GLU A 44 4.23 4.51 -5.52
CA GLU A 44 5.55 4.25 -4.93
C GLU A 44 5.70 2.80 -4.48
N ILE A 45 4.64 2.23 -3.91
CA ILE A 45 4.55 0.80 -3.64
C ILE A 45 3.73 0.16 -4.75
N SER A 46 4.35 -0.79 -5.45
CA SER A 46 3.73 -1.58 -6.50
C SER A 46 4.01 -3.05 -6.24
N ILE A 47 2.95 -3.87 -6.15
CA ILE A 47 3.09 -5.32 -6.02
C ILE A 47 3.50 -5.91 -7.37
N SER A 48 4.54 -6.74 -7.35
CA SER A 48 4.97 -7.54 -8.49
C SER A 48 4.84 -9.02 -8.17
N LEU A 49 4.16 -9.71 -9.08
CA LEU A 49 3.96 -11.16 -9.07
C LEU A 49 4.67 -11.68 -10.31
N PRO A 50 5.34 -12.84 -10.22
CA PRO A 50 6.12 -13.36 -11.34
C PRO A 50 5.27 -13.69 -12.57
N ARG A 51 3.94 -13.85 -12.39
CA ARG A 51 2.98 -14.31 -13.40
C ARG A 51 1.61 -13.72 -13.13
N SER A 52 0.72 -13.79 -14.13
CA SER A 52 -0.70 -13.43 -14.01
C SER A 52 -1.57 -14.55 -13.45
N TYR A 53 -0.99 -15.73 -13.16
CA TYR A 53 -1.68 -16.89 -12.62
C TYR A 53 -0.82 -17.66 -11.61
N ILE A 54 -1.45 -18.41 -10.69
CA ILE A 54 -0.79 -19.20 -9.64
C ILE A 54 -0.46 -20.61 -10.14
N PHE A 55 -1.48 -21.38 -10.50
CA PHE A 55 -1.36 -22.76 -10.99
C PHE A 55 -1.30 -22.82 -12.53
N PRO A 56 -0.63 -23.84 -13.10
CA PRO A 56 -0.05 -25.03 -12.45
C PRO A 56 1.41 -24.86 -11.99
N ARG A 57 1.93 -23.62 -11.88
CA ARG A 57 3.37 -23.37 -11.67
C ARG A 57 3.77 -23.09 -10.22
N CYS A 58 2.81 -22.95 -9.31
CA CYS A 58 3.07 -22.88 -7.88
C CYS A 58 3.26 -24.31 -7.36
N PHE A 59 4.51 -24.66 -7.04
CA PHE A 59 4.84 -25.99 -6.51
C PHE A 59 4.99 -25.96 -4.98
N ASP A 60 5.79 -25.04 -4.45
CA ASP A 60 6.03 -24.91 -3.02
C ASP A 60 5.46 -23.59 -2.47
N TYR A 61 5.94 -22.46 -3.00
CA TYR A 61 5.55 -21.12 -2.56
C TYR A 61 5.29 -20.17 -3.73
N LEU A 62 4.33 -19.26 -3.55
CA LEU A 62 4.15 -18.08 -4.37
C LEU A 62 4.95 -16.93 -3.76
N LYS A 63 5.98 -16.48 -4.49
CA LYS A 63 6.77 -15.31 -4.10
C LYS A 63 6.10 -14.03 -4.59
N ILE A 64 5.72 -13.18 -3.66
CA ILE A 64 5.11 -11.88 -3.89
C ILE A 64 6.16 -10.83 -3.56
N THR A 65 6.44 -9.94 -4.48
CA THR A 65 7.44 -8.87 -4.29
C THR A 65 6.79 -7.50 -4.38
N TRP A 66 7.46 -6.47 -3.89
CA TRP A 66 6.98 -5.09 -4.01
C TRP A 66 8.14 -4.10 -4.10
N THR A 67 7.82 -2.90 -4.60
CA THR A 67 8.75 -1.76 -4.54
C THR A 67 8.69 -1.11 -3.16
N ASN A 68 9.84 -0.60 -2.72
CA ASN A 68 9.94 0.13 -1.45
C ASN A 68 9.52 1.60 -1.63
N LEU A 69 9.20 2.27 -0.52
CA LEU A 69 8.92 3.70 -0.52
C LEU A 69 10.20 4.52 -0.77
N SER A 70 10.04 5.62 -1.51
CA SER A 70 11.13 6.58 -1.73
C SER A 70 11.42 7.39 -0.48
N CYS A 71 10.37 7.65 0.30
CA CYS A 71 10.45 8.32 1.58
C CYS A 71 10.37 7.32 2.73
N LEU A 72 11.35 7.38 3.63
CA LEU A 72 11.29 6.68 4.91
C LEU A 72 10.25 7.35 5.80
N VAL A 73 9.06 6.75 5.86
CA VAL A 73 8.02 7.11 6.83
C VAL A 73 8.24 6.26 8.07
N GLN A 74 8.63 6.89 9.17
CA GLN A 74 8.72 6.23 10.46
C GLN A 74 7.30 5.94 10.97
N ASP A 75 7.17 4.95 11.85
CA ASP A 75 5.93 4.63 12.57
C ASP A 75 4.76 4.14 11.71
N LEU A 76 5.05 3.56 10.54
CA LEU A 76 4.10 2.76 9.78
C LEU A 76 4.32 1.26 10.03
N GLU A 77 3.24 0.56 10.33
CA GLU A 77 3.20 -0.91 10.31
C GLU A 77 2.57 -1.36 9.00
N PHE A 78 3.34 -2.07 8.18
CA PHE A 78 2.89 -2.55 6.88
C PHE A 78 2.36 -3.97 6.98
N LYS A 79 1.30 -4.22 6.21
CA LYS A 79 0.66 -5.52 6.15
C LYS A 79 0.31 -5.89 4.71
N MET A 80 0.43 -7.18 4.41
CA MET A 80 -0.08 -7.79 3.18
C MET A 80 -1.39 -8.51 3.49
N ARG A 81 -2.49 -8.06 2.88
CA ARG A 81 -3.79 -8.74 2.96
C ARG A 81 -4.02 -9.58 1.72
N VAL A 82 -4.57 -10.78 1.94
CA VAL A 82 -4.93 -11.73 0.89
C VAL A 82 -6.44 -11.84 0.82
N PHE A 83 -6.97 -11.72 -0.39
CA PHE A 83 -8.38 -11.87 -0.68
C PHE A 83 -8.60 -12.91 -1.77
N ALA A 84 -9.66 -13.70 -1.66
CA ALA A 84 -10.10 -14.62 -2.71
C ALA A 84 -11.29 -14.05 -3.48
N VAL A 85 -11.30 -14.23 -4.78
CA VAL A 85 -12.40 -13.85 -5.67
C VAL A 85 -13.14 -15.11 -6.12
N PRO A 86 -14.44 -15.25 -5.83
CA PRO A 86 -15.22 -16.39 -6.27
C PRO A 86 -15.32 -16.50 -7.79
N VAL A 87 -15.55 -17.72 -8.29
CA VAL A 87 -15.88 -17.94 -9.70
C VAL A 87 -17.19 -17.22 -10.04
N GLY A 88 -17.17 -16.46 -11.14
CA GLY A 88 -18.31 -15.66 -11.59
C GLY A 88 -18.44 -14.28 -10.92
N SER A 89 -17.54 -13.93 -10.00
CA SER A 89 -17.52 -12.63 -9.32
C SER A 89 -16.39 -11.74 -9.82
N SER A 90 -16.51 -10.43 -9.57
CA SER A 90 -15.44 -9.46 -9.80
C SER A 90 -14.54 -9.30 -8.57
N SER A 91 -13.38 -8.67 -8.74
CA SER A 91 -12.45 -8.36 -7.64
C SER A 91 -13.04 -7.47 -6.54
N GLU A 92 -14.13 -6.75 -6.84
CA GLU A 92 -14.88 -5.95 -5.86
C GLU A 92 -15.67 -6.81 -4.87
N GLN A 93 -16.02 -8.05 -5.26
CA GLN A 93 -16.77 -9.02 -4.45
C GLN A 93 -15.85 -10.07 -3.79
N SER A 94 -14.58 -9.74 -3.61
CA SER A 94 -13.60 -10.63 -2.98
C SER A 94 -13.84 -10.79 -1.48
N TYR A 95 -13.53 -11.95 -0.92
CA TYR A 95 -13.56 -12.21 0.52
C TYR A 95 -12.15 -12.11 1.12
N TYR A 96 -12.05 -11.49 2.29
CA TYR A 96 -10.82 -11.47 3.08
C TYR A 96 -10.49 -12.89 3.53
N MET A 97 -9.23 -13.29 3.39
CA MET A 97 -8.74 -14.58 3.86
C MET A 97 -7.80 -14.41 5.05
N GLU A 98 -6.72 -13.66 4.84
CA GLU A 98 -5.61 -13.61 5.78
C GLU A 98 -4.81 -12.32 5.64
N GLU A 99 -4.02 -12.01 6.66
CA GLU A 99 -3.17 -10.84 6.73
C GLU A 99 -1.81 -11.24 7.32
N TYR A 100 -0.75 -10.69 6.75
CA TYR A 100 0.62 -10.92 7.15
C TYR A 100 1.29 -9.59 7.47
N ASP A 101 1.96 -9.50 8.62
CA ASP A 101 2.84 -8.37 8.89
C ASP A 101 4.05 -8.45 7.96
N ILE A 102 4.40 -7.34 7.32
CA ILE A 102 5.53 -7.27 6.38
C ILE A 102 6.44 -6.11 6.73
N GLU A 103 7.74 -6.28 6.48
CA GLU A 103 8.68 -5.19 6.45
C GLU A 103 8.98 -4.82 5.00
N LEU A 104 8.81 -3.56 4.61
CA LEU A 104 9.06 -3.15 3.22
C LEU A 104 10.52 -3.40 2.78
N SER A 105 11.46 -3.47 3.73
CA SER A 105 12.87 -3.79 3.53
C SER A 105 13.11 -5.24 3.09
N GLN A 106 12.24 -6.19 3.45
CA GLN A 106 12.39 -7.62 3.11
C GLN A 106 12.05 -7.91 1.64
N GLN A 107 11.45 -6.94 0.93
CA GLN A 107 11.10 -6.91 -0.50
C GLN A 107 10.19 -8.04 -1.02
N ALA A 108 10.02 -9.13 -0.28
CA ALA A 108 9.23 -10.27 -0.68
C ALA A 108 8.55 -10.97 0.50
N LEU A 109 7.40 -11.56 0.22
CA LEU A 109 6.66 -12.49 1.07
C LEU A 109 6.47 -13.79 0.28
N GLU A 110 6.72 -14.92 0.91
CA GLU A 110 6.54 -16.24 0.30
C GLU A 110 5.37 -16.95 0.97
N LEU A 111 4.30 -17.18 0.21
CA LEU A 111 3.08 -17.83 0.69
C LEU A 111 3.01 -19.27 0.18
N PRO A 112 2.76 -20.27 1.03
CA PRO A 112 2.66 -21.66 0.59
C PRO A 112 1.55 -21.87 -0.45
N CYS A 113 1.83 -22.64 -1.50
CA CYS A 113 0.88 -22.84 -2.61
C CYS A 113 -0.43 -23.49 -2.15
N TYR A 114 -0.42 -24.30 -1.08
CA TYR A 114 -1.63 -24.95 -0.56
C TYR A 114 -2.68 -23.98 -0.02
N GLN A 115 -2.32 -22.71 0.22
CA GLN A 115 -3.28 -21.69 0.65
C GLN A 115 -4.23 -21.26 -0.48
N PHE A 116 -3.85 -21.54 -1.74
CA PHE A 116 -4.63 -21.18 -2.91
C PHE A 116 -5.41 -22.39 -3.40
N ASP A 117 -6.71 -22.21 -3.62
CA ASP A 117 -7.63 -23.26 -4.05
C ASP A 117 -8.36 -22.83 -5.33
N ILE A 118 -8.47 -23.77 -6.27
CA ILE A 118 -9.12 -23.63 -7.58
C ILE A 118 -10.61 -23.31 -7.51
N ILE A 119 -11.25 -23.47 -6.34
CA ILE A 119 -12.63 -23.00 -6.13
C ILE A 119 -12.78 -21.47 -6.26
N HIS A 120 -11.67 -20.73 -6.20
CA HIS A 120 -11.62 -19.29 -6.40
C HIS A 120 -11.02 -18.96 -7.77
N ALA A 121 -11.59 -17.97 -8.47
CA ALA A 121 -11.10 -17.56 -9.79
C ALA A 121 -9.81 -16.75 -9.71
N GLN A 122 -9.65 -15.93 -8.66
CA GLN A 122 -8.47 -15.08 -8.48
C GLN A 122 -8.12 -14.94 -7.00
N PHE A 123 -6.88 -14.55 -6.75
CA PHE A 123 -6.42 -14.03 -5.47
C PHE A 123 -5.89 -12.63 -5.65
N CYS A 124 -6.25 -11.74 -4.73
CA CYS A 124 -5.77 -10.36 -4.69
C CYS A 124 -4.90 -10.14 -3.47
N PHE A 125 -3.75 -9.52 -3.70
CA PHE A 125 -2.79 -9.12 -2.69
C PHE A 125 -2.85 -7.62 -2.53
N GLN A 126 -2.95 -7.13 -1.31
CA GLN A 126 -3.07 -5.71 -1.00
C GLN A 126 -2.05 -5.32 0.06
N ILE A 127 -1.25 -4.29 -0.22
CA ILE A 127 -0.37 -3.69 0.78
C ILE A 127 -1.09 -2.51 1.42
N VAL A 128 -1.16 -2.55 2.74
CA VAL A 128 -1.76 -1.52 3.58
C VAL A 128 -0.77 -1.11 4.66
N SER A 129 -0.94 0.07 5.22
CA SER A 129 -0.21 0.49 6.42
C SER A 129 -1.15 1.07 7.46
N VAL A 130 -0.77 0.89 8.72
CA VAL A 130 -1.39 1.57 9.86
C VAL A 130 -0.35 2.47 10.50
N GLU A 131 -0.67 3.74 10.68
CA GLU A 131 0.18 4.66 11.44
C GLU A 131 0.01 4.42 12.93
N LYS A 132 1.11 4.21 13.66
CA LYS A 132 1.07 3.78 15.07
C LYS A 132 0.37 4.76 16.01
N PHE A 133 0.49 6.06 15.77
CA PHE A 133 -0.02 7.09 16.68
C PHE A 133 -1.47 7.45 16.42
N THR A 134 -1.85 7.66 15.15
CA THR A 134 -3.24 8.01 14.81
C THR A 134 -4.12 6.80 14.50
N ALA A 135 -3.54 5.60 14.42
CA ALA A 135 -4.19 4.40 13.89
C ALA A 135 -4.75 4.59 12.47
N ARG A 136 -4.23 5.57 11.72
CA ARG A 136 -4.70 5.88 10.37
C ARG A 136 -4.35 4.73 9.44
N PHE A 137 -5.39 4.13 8.87
CA PHE A 137 -5.27 3.13 7.83
C PHE A 137 -5.03 3.78 6.46
N SER A 138 -4.07 3.24 5.70
CA SER A 138 -3.81 3.65 4.32
C SER A 138 -3.65 2.43 3.43
N GLU A 139 -4.39 2.40 2.32
CA GLU A 139 -4.18 1.45 1.24
C GLU A 139 -3.15 2.01 0.26
N TRP A 140 -2.16 1.20 -0.11
CA TRP A 140 -1.10 1.61 -1.03
C TRP A 140 -1.30 1.05 -2.43
N THR A 141 -1.53 -0.26 -2.52
CA THR A 141 -1.65 -0.95 -3.81
C THR A 141 -2.38 -2.27 -3.64
N ARG A 142 -3.07 -2.69 -4.68
CA ARG A 142 -3.74 -3.98 -4.77
C ARG A 142 -3.50 -4.59 -6.14
N LYS A 143 -3.18 -5.88 -6.19
CA LYS A 143 -2.98 -6.61 -7.43
C LYS A 143 -3.60 -7.99 -7.35
N CYS A 144 -4.36 -8.36 -8.38
CA CYS A 144 -4.99 -9.66 -8.48
C CYS A 144 -4.30 -10.54 -9.53
N VAL A 145 -4.32 -11.85 -9.31
CA VAL A 145 -3.84 -12.87 -10.25
C VAL A 145 -4.86 -14.00 -10.30
N TYR A 146 -4.98 -14.62 -11.46
CA TYR A 146 -5.84 -15.78 -11.63
C TYR A 146 -5.32 -16.98 -10.86
N THR A 147 -6.23 -17.82 -10.38
CA THR A 147 -5.83 -19.05 -9.72
C THR A 147 -5.24 -20.03 -10.73
N GLU A 148 -5.89 -20.17 -11.89
CA GLU A 148 -5.44 -21.02 -12.99
C GLU A 148 -5.19 -20.20 -14.26
N ASN A 149 -4.29 -20.69 -15.12
CA ASN A 149 -4.10 -20.15 -16.46
C ASN A 149 -5.18 -20.69 -17.40
N CYS A 150 -6.32 -20.03 -17.45
CA CYS A 150 -7.38 -20.31 -18.42
C CYS A 150 -7.07 -19.73 -19.81
#